data_AF-A0A9D7QGP4-F1
#
_entry.id   AF-A0A9D7QGP4-F1
#
_cell.length_a   1.000
_cell.length_b   1.000
_cell.length_c   1.000
_cell.angle_alpha   90.00
_cell.angle_beta   90.00
_cell.angle_gamma   90.00
#
_symmetry.space_group_name_H-M   'P 1'
#
loop_
_entity.id
_entity.type
_entity.pdbx_description
1 polymer ?
#
loop_
_entity_poly.entity_id
_entity_poly.type
_entity_poly.pdbx_seq_one_letter_code
_entity_poly.pdbx_strand_id
1 'polypeptide(L)'
;MLPRRKEGFTLVELAIVLVIVALLTSGLLLGVSAQRNAAENVDAQRQLENIRETLIGFALTRGRLPCPAISNLASSDANAGLENCAQPHGVLPWVTLGLPELDPWGRRFTYFASSKFTAALPPGGALASFTLSTGDPAASPPDNAGTANIKASGSSSGNVASDLPAVVVSHGSRGAGAYLPSGVQLPGVVGDEAENADADLTFISRTQDGSFDDLVTWVVPSILKSKMVAAGRLP
;
A
#
# COMPACT_ATOMS: atom_id res chain seq x y z
N MET A 1 69.36 -32.99 18.59
CA MET A 1 68.05 -32.33 18.37
C MET A 1 67.36 -33.06 17.24
N LEU A 2 66.33 -33.88 17.54
CA LEU A 2 65.59 -34.61 16.52
C LEU A 2 64.72 -33.62 15.70
N PRO A 3 64.75 -33.68 14.36
CA PRO A 3 63.95 -32.79 13.53
C PRO A 3 62.47 -33.13 13.70
N ARG A 4 61.69 -32.13 14.14
CA ARG A 4 60.24 -32.21 14.25
C ARG A 4 59.65 -32.31 12.84
N ARG A 5 59.08 -33.46 12.47
CA ARG A 5 58.35 -33.60 11.20
C ARG A 5 57.21 -32.58 11.20
N LYS A 6 57.14 -31.74 10.17
CA LYS A 6 55.96 -30.91 9.90
C LYS A 6 54.90 -31.85 9.33
N GLU A 7 53.86 -32.11 10.09
CA GLU A 7 52.68 -32.82 9.59
C GLU A 7 51.98 -31.89 8.58
N GLY A 8 51.85 -32.35 7.34
CA GLY A 8 51.11 -31.65 6.29
C GLY A 8 49.69 -32.20 6.22
N PHE A 9 48.72 -31.33 5.93
CA PHE A 9 47.33 -31.74 5.74
C PHE A 9 47.21 -32.77 4.60
N THR A 10 46.41 -33.81 4.80
CA THR A 10 46.16 -34.81 3.76
C THR A 10 45.17 -34.26 2.72
N LEU A 11 45.25 -34.71 1.46
CA LEU A 11 44.27 -34.35 0.42
C LEU A 11 42.83 -34.69 0.82
N VAL A 12 42.65 -35.77 1.60
CA VAL A 12 41.35 -36.20 2.11
C VAL A 12 40.81 -35.22 3.15
N GLU A 13 41.66 -34.70 4.01
CA GLU A 13 41.30 -33.74 5.05
C GLU A 13 40.88 -32.40 4.43
N LEU A 14 41.58 -31.93 3.40
CA LEU A 14 41.18 -30.76 2.62
C LEU A 14 39.83 -30.99 1.91
N ALA A 15 39.62 -32.18 1.33
CA ALA A 15 38.36 -32.51 0.65
C ALA A 15 37.16 -32.52 1.62
N ILE A 16 37.33 -33.08 2.82
CA ILE A 16 36.29 -33.08 3.85
C ILE A 16 35.97 -31.65 4.31
N VAL A 17 36.98 -30.81 4.52
CA VAL A 17 36.77 -29.40 4.89
C VAL A 17 35.99 -28.65 3.81
N LEU A 18 36.33 -28.85 2.53
CA LEU A 18 35.62 -28.20 1.42
C LEU A 18 34.16 -28.66 1.31
N VAL A 19 33.88 -29.94 1.55
CA VAL A 19 32.49 -30.47 1.60
C VAL A 19 31.71 -29.83 2.74
N ILE A 20 32.29 -29.72 3.94
CA ILE A 20 31.64 -29.08 5.08
C ILE A 20 31.38 -27.60 4.80
N VAL A 21 32.35 -26.87 4.25
CA VAL A 21 32.18 -25.44 3.89
C VAL A 21 31.10 -25.27 2.81
N ALA A 22 31.08 -26.13 1.78
CA ALA A 22 30.03 -26.09 0.75
C ALA A 22 28.63 -26.33 1.34
N LEU A 23 28.48 -27.28 2.27
CA LEU A 23 27.21 -27.55 2.94
C LEU A 23 26.77 -26.38 3.83
N LEU A 24 27.69 -25.79 4.60
CA LEU A 24 27.40 -24.67 5.48
C LEU A 24 27.03 -23.40 4.69
N THR A 25 27.75 -23.11 3.62
CA THR A 25 27.47 -21.96 2.75
C THR A 25 26.14 -22.11 2.00
N SER A 26 25.77 -23.33 1.58
CA SER A 26 24.49 -23.60 0.94
C SER A 26 23.29 -23.38 1.88
N GLY A 27 23.39 -23.74 3.15
CA GLY A 27 22.31 -23.52 4.13
C GLY A 27 22.07 -22.05 4.46
N LEU A 28 23.13 -21.23 4.47
CA LEU A 28 23.06 -19.80 4.80
C LEU A 28 22.27 -19.01 3.74
N LEU A 29 22.40 -19.36 2.45
CA LEU A 29 21.75 -18.64 1.36
C LEU A 29 20.21 -18.73 1.40
N LEU A 30 19.66 -19.86 1.85
CA LEU A 30 18.21 -20.07 1.97
C LEU A 30 17.60 -19.27 3.14
N GLY A 31 18.36 -19.05 4.22
CA GLY A 31 17.91 -18.24 5.35
C GLY A 31 17.83 -16.75 5.03
N VAL A 32 18.76 -16.26 4.18
CA VAL A 32 18.83 -14.84 3.82
C VAL A 32 17.66 -14.40 2.95
N SER A 33 17.19 -15.24 2.01
CA SER A 33 16.06 -14.88 1.14
C SER A 33 14.74 -14.79 1.92
N ALA A 34 14.46 -15.75 2.81
CA ALA A 34 13.28 -15.71 3.66
C ALA A 34 13.26 -14.47 4.58
N GLN A 35 14.42 -14.11 5.14
CA GLN A 35 14.56 -12.89 5.94
C GLN A 35 14.32 -11.62 5.11
N ARG A 36 14.79 -11.57 3.87
CA ARG A 36 14.54 -10.44 2.96
C ARG A 36 13.06 -10.27 2.65
N ASN A 37 12.39 -11.34 2.24
CA ASN A 37 10.95 -11.29 1.94
C ASN A 37 10.13 -10.85 3.15
N ALA A 38 10.48 -11.34 4.35
CA ALA A 38 9.84 -10.91 5.58
C ALA A 38 10.10 -9.41 5.86
N ALA A 39 11.34 -8.94 5.64
CA ALA A 39 11.69 -7.53 5.83
C ALA A 39 10.95 -6.61 4.84
N GLU A 40 10.80 -7.00 3.57
CA GLU A 40 10.06 -6.25 2.55
C GLU A 40 8.57 -6.12 2.93
N ASN A 41 7.93 -7.21 3.37
CA ASN A 41 6.53 -7.15 3.82
C ASN A 41 6.35 -6.23 5.04
N VAL A 42 7.27 -6.30 6.00
CA VAL A 42 7.25 -5.42 7.17
C VAL A 42 7.48 -3.96 6.76
N ASP A 43 8.36 -3.69 5.78
CA ASP A 43 8.59 -2.34 5.28
C ASP A 43 7.35 -1.81 4.53
N ALA A 44 6.72 -2.61 3.68
CA ALA A 44 5.49 -2.25 2.98
C ALA A 44 4.36 -1.90 3.96
N GLN A 45 4.18 -2.69 5.03
CA GLN A 45 3.21 -2.40 6.08
C GLN A 45 3.51 -1.09 6.81
N ARG A 46 4.79 -0.80 7.09
CA ARG A 46 5.20 0.49 7.69
C ARG A 46 4.94 1.67 6.74
N GLN A 47 5.22 1.49 5.45
CA GLN A 47 4.93 2.52 4.45
C GLN A 47 3.43 2.78 4.34
N LEU A 48 2.59 1.74 4.31
CA LEU A 48 1.12 1.86 4.29
C LEU A 48 0.59 2.58 5.55
N GLU A 49 1.14 2.28 6.73
CA GLU A 49 0.79 2.98 7.97
C GLU A 49 1.16 4.46 7.91
N ASN A 50 2.38 4.77 7.44
CA ASN A 50 2.83 6.15 7.25
C ASN A 50 1.98 6.91 6.21
N ILE A 51 1.61 6.24 5.11
CA ILE A 51 0.69 6.77 4.10
C ILE A 51 -0.65 7.13 4.76
N ARG A 52 -1.24 6.22 5.53
CA ARG A 52 -2.52 6.46 6.22
C ARG A 52 -2.47 7.69 7.12
N GLU A 53 -1.44 7.82 7.96
CA GLU A 53 -1.28 9.01 8.82
C GLU A 53 -1.06 10.28 8.00
N THR A 54 -0.34 10.20 6.88
CA THR A 54 -0.13 11.34 5.97
C THR A 54 -1.43 11.79 5.28
N LEU A 55 -2.28 10.84 4.86
CA LEU A 55 -3.60 11.15 4.30
C LEU A 55 -4.48 11.89 5.32
N ILE A 56 -4.46 11.44 6.57
CA ILE A 56 -5.15 12.12 7.67
C ILE A 56 -4.56 13.51 7.90
N GLY A 57 -3.23 13.64 7.98
CA GLY A 57 -2.55 14.93 8.15
C GLY A 57 -2.85 15.92 7.02
N PHE A 58 -2.95 15.44 5.78
CA PHE A 58 -3.37 16.24 4.64
C PHE A 58 -4.81 16.74 4.84
N ALA A 59 -5.74 15.90 5.30
CA ALA A 59 -7.10 16.35 5.62
C ALA A 59 -7.14 17.41 6.72
N LEU A 60 -6.33 17.28 7.78
CA LEU A 60 -6.26 18.27 8.86
C LEU A 60 -5.75 19.64 8.38
N THR A 61 -4.89 19.66 7.37
CA THR A 61 -4.28 20.89 6.83
C THR A 61 -5.04 21.49 5.66
N ARG A 62 -5.68 20.65 4.83
CA ARG A 62 -6.36 21.05 3.60
C ARG A 62 -7.88 21.00 3.69
N GLY A 63 -8.44 20.39 4.72
CA GLY A 63 -9.88 20.24 4.89
C GLY A 63 -10.51 19.14 4.03
N ARG A 64 -9.71 18.34 3.31
CA ARG A 64 -10.14 17.30 2.38
C ARG A 64 -9.07 16.22 2.27
N LEU A 65 -9.43 15.01 1.89
CA LEU A 65 -8.45 14.00 1.45
C LEU A 65 -7.83 14.41 0.11
N PRO A 66 -6.60 13.96 -0.17
CA PRO A 66 -5.98 14.23 -1.45
C PRO A 66 -6.67 13.46 -2.58
N CYS A 67 -6.71 14.02 -3.78
CA CYS A 67 -7.16 13.33 -4.98
C CYS A 67 -6.06 12.37 -5.48
N PRO A 68 -6.41 11.23 -6.10
CA PRO A 68 -5.41 10.35 -6.70
C PRO A 68 -4.55 11.06 -7.75
N ALA A 69 -3.31 10.61 -7.90
CA ALA A 69 -2.48 11.00 -9.04
C ALA A 69 -2.79 10.12 -10.26
N ILE A 70 -2.47 10.64 -11.44
CA ILE A 70 -2.62 9.89 -12.69
C ILE A 70 -1.65 8.71 -12.69
N SER A 71 -2.19 7.50 -12.84
CA SER A 71 -1.43 6.24 -12.73
C SER A 71 -0.48 5.99 -13.89
N ASN A 72 -0.88 6.38 -15.10
CA ASN A 72 -0.19 6.06 -16.35
C ASN A 72 0.86 7.10 -16.81
N LEU A 73 1.26 8.03 -15.93
CA LEU A 73 2.35 8.95 -16.22
C LEU A 73 3.70 8.36 -15.81
N ALA A 74 4.70 8.52 -16.68
CA ALA A 74 6.08 8.25 -16.30
C ALA A 74 6.55 9.23 -15.23
N SER A 75 7.45 8.81 -14.35
CA SER A 75 7.96 9.60 -13.21
C SER A 75 8.70 10.88 -13.66
N SER A 76 9.15 10.91 -14.91
CA SER A 76 9.75 12.08 -15.54
C SER A 76 8.74 13.15 -15.97
N ASP A 77 7.45 12.82 -16.02
CA ASP A 77 6.39 13.78 -16.31
C ASP A 77 6.24 14.77 -15.16
N ALA A 78 6.08 16.06 -15.48
CA ALA A 78 5.96 17.12 -14.48
C ALA A 78 4.72 16.97 -13.58
N ASN A 79 3.70 16.21 -14.02
CA ASN A 79 2.46 15.98 -13.29
C ASN A 79 2.45 14.62 -12.55
N ALA A 80 3.49 13.80 -12.68
CA ALA A 80 3.56 12.53 -11.97
C ALA A 80 3.56 12.75 -10.45
N GLY A 81 2.69 12.04 -9.73
CA GLY A 81 2.57 12.14 -8.27
C GLY A 81 1.89 13.41 -7.75
N LEU A 82 1.41 14.29 -8.63
CA LEU A 82 0.54 15.40 -8.27
C LEU A 82 -0.92 14.97 -8.22
N GLU A 83 -1.69 15.52 -7.28
CA GLU A 83 -3.13 15.28 -7.18
C GLU A 83 -3.87 15.61 -8.49
N ASN A 84 -4.77 14.72 -8.90
CA ASN A 84 -5.67 14.91 -10.02
C ASN A 84 -7.09 14.44 -9.66
N CYS A 85 -8.02 15.38 -9.56
CA CYS A 85 -9.39 15.10 -9.13
C CYS A 85 -10.34 14.65 -10.26
N ALA A 86 -9.82 14.23 -11.42
CA ALA A 86 -10.65 13.80 -12.53
C ALA A 86 -11.30 12.42 -12.29
N GLN A 87 -10.66 11.56 -11.50
CA GLN A 87 -11.12 10.21 -11.19
C GLN A 87 -10.88 9.89 -9.70
N PRO A 88 -11.75 9.09 -9.07
CA PRO A 88 -11.57 8.68 -7.67
C PRO A 88 -10.54 7.54 -7.52
N HIS A 89 -10.06 6.96 -8.63
CA HIS A 89 -9.02 5.93 -8.67
C HIS A 89 -7.77 6.44 -9.39
N GLY A 90 -6.62 5.99 -8.92
CA GLY A 90 -5.32 6.24 -9.54
C GLY A 90 -4.19 5.63 -8.72
N VAL A 91 -3.07 6.33 -8.67
CA VAL A 91 -1.96 6.02 -7.76
C VAL A 91 -1.89 7.05 -6.65
N LEU A 92 -1.24 6.71 -5.55
CA LEU A 92 -1.03 7.64 -4.44
C LEU A 92 -0.33 8.92 -4.95
N PRO A 93 -0.79 10.14 -4.61
CA PRO A 93 -0.15 11.38 -5.05
C PRO A 93 1.11 11.68 -4.22
N TRP A 94 2.18 10.90 -4.44
CA TRP A 94 3.39 10.88 -3.60
C TRP A 94 4.11 12.23 -3.53
N VAL A 95 4.15 13.01 -4.62
CA VAL A 95 4.74 14.36 -4.63
C VAL A 95 3.91 15.31 -3.78
N THR A 96 2.58 15.24 -3.89
CA THR A 96 1.68 16.11 -3.11
C THR A 96 1.75 15.80 -1.61
N LEU A 97 1.94 14.53 -1.26
CA LEU A 97 2.02 14.07 0.13
C LEU A 97 3.43 14.13 0.71
N GLY A 98 4.46 14.37 -0.10
CA GLY A 98 5.86 14.33 0.35
C GLY A 98 6.32 12.93 0.76
N LEU A 99 5.82 11.91 0.07
CA LEU A 99 6.09 10.49 0.33
C LEU A 99 6.98 9.88 -0.77
N PRO A 100 7.67 8.77 -0.47
CA PRO A 100 8.33 7.98 -1.52
C PRO A 100 7.30 7.45 -2.53
N GLU A 101 7.71 7.37 -3.80
CA GLU A 101 6.85 6.92 -4.90
C GLU A 101 6.53 5.42 -4.84
N LEU A 102 7.52 4.62 -4.42
CA LEU A 102 7.52 3.17 -4.63
C LEU A 102 7.46 2.41 -3.32
N ASP A 103 6.78 1.27 -3.37
CA ASP A 103 6.82 0.22 -2.38
C ASP A 103 8.16 -0.53 -2.41
N PRO A 104 8.41 -1.47 -1.47
CA PRO A 104 9.68 -2.20 -1.40
C PRO A 104 10.02 -3.03 -2.65
N TRP A 105 9.02 -3.35 -3.48
CA TRP A 105 9.19 -4.11 -4.72
C TRP A 105 9.30 -3.21 -5.95
N GLY A 106 9.41 -1.89 -5.77
CA GLY A 106 9.65 -0.92 -6.84
C GLY A 106 8.39 -0.56 -7.63
N ARG A 107 7.21 -0.67 -7.03
CA ARG A 107 5.91 -0.42 -7.66
C ARG A 107 5.16 0.69 -6.94
N ARG A 108 4.27 1.39 -7.64
CA ARG A 108 3.43 2.43 -7.05
C ARG A 108 2.29 1.81 -6.25
N PHE A 109 1.96 2.46 -5.14
CA PHE A 109 0.71 2.23 -4.41
C PHE A 109 -0.48 2.71 -5.24
N THR A 110 -1.46 1.84 -5.48
CA THR A 110 -2.75 2.26 -6.05
C THR A 110 -3.61 2.86 -4.95
N TYR A 111 -4.44 3.82 -5.33
CA TYR A 111 -5.16 4.67 -4.40
C TYR A 111 -6.57 4.95 -4.89
N PHE A 112 -7.53 4.75 -3.99
CA PHE A 112 -8.89 5.22 -4.11
C PHE A 112 -9.16 6.31 -3.08
N ALA A 113 -9.86 7.36 -3.52
CA ALA A 113 -10.45 8.34 -2.63
C ALA A 113 -11.82 8.77 -3.12
N SER A 114 -12.82 8.65 -2.25
CA SER A 114 -14.18 9.04 -2.55
C SER A 114 -14.27 10.54 -2.84
N SER A 115 -14.97 10.90 -3.91
CA SER A 115 -15.20 12.29 -4.31
C SER A 115 -15.87 13.14 -3.22
N LYS A 116 -16.59 12.49 -2.29
CA LYS A 116 -17.20 13.14 -1.12
C LYS A 116 -16.17 13.70 -0.13
N PHE A 117 -14.99 13.10 -0.07
CA PHE A 117 -13.93 13.49 0.84
C PHE A 117 -12.80 14.25 0.15
N THR A 118 -12.73 14.22 -1.18
CA THR A 118 -11.71 14.93 -1.98
C THR A 118 -12.21 16.22 -2.63
N ALA A 119 -13.51 16.54 -2.49
CA ALA A 119 -14.10 17.74 -3.04
C ALA A 119 -13.37 19.02 -2.60
N ALA A 120 -13.44 20.05 -3.45
CA ALA A 120 -12.97 21.39 -3.10
C ALA A 120 -13.76 21.94 -1.90
N LEU A 121 -13.13 22.83 -1.13
CA LEU A 121 -13.80 23.47 0.01
C LEU A 121 -14.96 24.34 -0.51
N PRO A 122 -16.14 24.26 0.11
CA PRO A 122 -17.26 25.06 -0.32
C PRO A 122 -17.01 26.55 -0.05
N PRO A 123 -17.55 27.44 -0.89
CA PRO A 123 -17.48 28.87 -0.64
C PRO A 123 -18.18 29.23 0.68
N GLY A 124 -17.72 30.29 1.36
CA GLY A 124 -18.33 30.75 2.61
C GLY A 124 -17.55 30.42 3.89
N GLY A 125 -16.27 30.08 3.79
CA GLY A 125 -15.37 29.98 4.94
C GLY A 125 -15.40 28.63 5.68
N ALA A 126 -16.03 27.61 5.10
CA ALA A 126 -15.93 26.26 5.63
C ALA A 126 -14.46 25.78 5.63
N LEU A 127 -14.07 25.11 6.71
CA LEU A 127 -12.69 24.65 6.90
C LEU A 127 -12.45 23.24 6.36
N ALA A 128 -13.51 22.55 5.92
CA ALA A 128 -13.49 21.20 5.36
C ALA A 128 -14.51 21.06 4.22
N SER A 129 -14.28 20.09 3.31
CA SER A 129 -15.17 19.78 2.18
C SER A 129 -16.28 18.77 2.51
N PHE A 130 -16.20 18.14 3.68
CA PHE A 130 -17.15 17.15 4.17
C PHE A 130 -17.60 17.50 5.60
N THR A 131 -18.62 16.80 6.10
CA THR A 131 -19.19 16.99 7.45
C THR A 131 -19.12 15.69 8.25
N LEU A 132 -19.61 15.73 9.51
CA LEU A 132 -19.77 14.51 10.32
C LEU A 132 -20.73 13.49 9.70
N SER A 133 -21.71 13.93 8.92
CA SER A 133 -22.70 13.07 8.25
C SER A 133 -22.26 12.60 6.86
N THR A 134 -21.15 13.11 6.30
CA THR A 134 -20.69 12.69 4.97
C THR A 134 -20.29 11.22 4.97
N GLY A 135 -20.76 10.46 3.98
CA GLY A 135 -20.45 9.02 3.92
C GLY A 135 -21.18 8.18 4.97
N ASP A 136 -22.25 8.70 5.59
CA ASP A 136 -22.97 8.00 6.66
C ASP A 136 -24.15 7.17 6.09
N PRO A 137 -24.16 5.84 6.27
CA PRO A 137 -25.30 5.00 5.87
C PRO A 137 -26.57 5.24 6.70
N ALA A 138 -26.44 5.82 7.90
CA ALA A 138 -27.56 6.15 8.77
C ALA A 138 -28.16 7.55 8.51
N ALA A 139 -27.56 8.34 7.62
CA ALA A 139 -28.14 9.62 7.20
C ALA A 139 -29.50 9.43 6.51
N SER A 140 -30.32 10.48 6.48
CA SER A 140 -31.64 10.46 5.83
C SER A 140 -31.73 11.56 4.76
N PRO A 141 -31.58 11.22 3.46
CA PRO A 141 -31.27 9.88 2.91
C PRO A 141 -29.82 9.42 3.17
N PRO A 142 -29.50 8.12 3.04
CA PRO A 142 -28.13 7.62 3.22
C PRO A 142 -27.14 8.33 2.29
N ASP A 143 -25.99 8.73 2.83
CA ASP A 143 -24.97 9.50 2.11
C ASP A 143 -23.67 8.69 1.92
N ASN A 144 -23.72 7.37 1.95
CA ASN A 144 -22.57 6.48 1.74
C ASN A 144 -22.41 6.01 0.28
N ALA A 145 -23.22 6.49 -0.67
CA ALA A 145 -22.97 6.20 -2.09
C ALA A 145 -21.57 6.70 -2.52
N GLY A 146 -20.79 5.86 -3.20
CA GLY A 146 -19.44 6.24 -3.68
C GLY A 146 -18.32 6.13 -2.64
N THR A 147 -18.54 5.42 -1.54
CA THR A 147 -17.49 5.01 -0.59
C THR A 147 -17.12 3.53 -0.78
N ALA A 148 -15.88 3.17 -0.45
CA ALA A 148 -15.37 1.82 -0.68
C ALA A 148 -15.69 0.85 0.46
N ASN A 149 -15.63 -0.45 0.15
CA ASN A 149 -15.77 -1.55 1.09
C ASN A 149 -14.59 -2.51 0.98
N ILE A 150 -14.23 -3.14 2.10
CA ILE A 150 -13.24 -4.23 2.14
C ILE A 150 -13.96 -5.54 2.38
N LYS A 151 -13.59 -6.58 1.64
CA LYS A 151 -14.06 -7.95 1.76
C LYS A 151 -12.91 -8.90 2.07
N ALA A 152 -13.24 -10.07 2.59
CA ALA A 152 -12.25 -11.13 2.87
C ALA A 152 -11.93 -11.98 1.63
N SER A 153 -12.82 -11.98 0.63
CA SER A 153 -12.63 -12.59 -0.70
C SER A 153 -13.71 -12.09 -1.66
N GLY A 154 -13.50 -12.24 -2.98
CA GLY A 154 -14.49 -11.87 -4.01
C GLY A 154 -15.81 -12.65 -3.91
N SER A 155 -15.80 -13.82 -3.27
CA SER A 155 -16.99 -14.65 -3.01
C SER A 155 -17.72 -14.33 -1.69
N SER A 156 -17.14 -13.50 -0.83
CA SER A 156 -17.73 -13.18 0.48
C SER A 156 -18.92 -12.22 0.34
N SER A 157 -19.99 -12.50 1.11
CA SER A 157 -21.20 -11.68 1.14
C SER A 157 -21.12 -10.53 2.15
N GLY A 158 -20.21 -10.62 3.13
CA GLY A 158 -20.04 -9.64 4.20
C GLY A 158 -18.81 -8.77 4.00
N ASN A 159 -18.91 -7.52 4.42
CA ASN A 159 -17.78 -6.58 4.44
C ASN A 159 -16.99 -6.74 5.74
N VAL A 160 -15.66 -6.72 5.63
CA VAL A 160 -14.72 -6.56 6.75
C VAL A 160 -14.71 -5.09 7.21
N ALA A 161 -14.84 -4.16 6.27
CA ALA A 161 -14.99 -2.73 6.53
C ALA A 161 -15.89 -2.11 5.46
N SER A 162 -16.67 -1.11 5.84
CA SER A 162 -17.61 -0.43 4.95
C SER A 162 -17.45 1.08 5.01
N ASP A 163 -18.00 1.74 4.00
CA ASP A 163 -18.18 3.19 3.94
C ASP A 163 -16.87 3.99 4.02
N LEU A 164 -15.82 3.44 3.41
CA LEU A 164 -14.47 3.95 3.50
C LEU A 164 -14.23 5.16 2.58
N PRO A 165 -13.68 6.26 3.11
CA PRO A 165 -13.37 7.45 2.32
C PRO A 165 -12.16 7.26 1.42
N ALA A 166 -11.21 6.39 1.78
CA ALA A 166 -10.02 6.11 1.00
C ALA A 166 -9.40 4.74 1.31
N VAL A 167 -8.82 4.12 0.28
CA VAL A 167 -8.15 2.82 0.33
C VAL A 167 -6.82 2.94 -0.42
N VAL A 168 -5.76 2.31 0.10
CA VAL A 168 -4.43 2.25 -0.51
C VAL A 168 -4.03 0.78 -0.60
N VAL A 169 -3.52 0.36 -1.76
CA VAL A 169 -3.05 -1.00 -2.00
C VAL A 169 -1.58 -0.98 -2.42
N SER A 170 -0.76 -1.81 -1.78
CA SER A 170 0.49 -2.31 -2.36
C SER A 170 0.21 -3.69 -2.93
N HIS A 171 0.61 -3.92 -4.17
CA HIS A 171 0.30 -5.16 -4.89
C HIS A 171 1.27 -6.32 -4.56
N GLY A 172 1.93 -6.25 -3.41
CA GLY A 172 2.84 -7.26 -2.93
C GLY A 172 4.07 -7.49 -3.82
N SER A 173 4.72 -8.63 -3.60
CA SER A 173 5.92 -9.10 -4.29
C SER A 173 5.69 -9.53 -5.73
N ARG A 174 4.49 -9.99 -6.10
CA ARG A 174 4.12 -10.31 -7.49
C ARG A 174 3.73 -9.06 -8.27
N GLY A 175 3.09 -8.09 -7.63
CA GLY A 175 2.79 -6.79 -8.21
C GLY A 175 1.76 -6.82 -9.33
N ALA A 176 0.92 -7.85 -9.39
CA ALA A 176 -0.10 -7.95 -10.41
C ALA A 176 -1.05 -6.74 -10.27
N GLY A 177 -1.23 -5.96 -11.34
CA GLY A 177 -2.09 -4.78 -11.32
C GLY A 177 -1.43 -3.48 -10.85
N ALA A 178 -0.19 -3.56 -10.35
CA ALA A 178 0.56 -2.39 -9.92
C ALA A 178 1.05 -1.52 -11.09
N TYR A 179 1.33 -0.25 -10.83
CA TYR A 179 1.94 0.64 -11.80
C TYR A 179 3.45 0.79 -11.57
N LEU A 180 4.22 0.74 -12.64
CA LEU A 180 5.66 1.00 -12.62
C LEU A 180 5.95 2.51 -12.67
N PRO A 181 7.19 2.93 -12.33
CA PRO A 181 7.65 4.31 -12.53
C PRO A 181 7.50 4.84 -13.96
N SER A 182 7.41 3.94 -14.96
CA SER A 182 7.16 4.29 -16.36
C SER A 182 5.71 4.65 -16.67
N GLY A 183 4.78 4.44 -15.73
CA GLY A 183 3.33 4.56 -15.95
C GLY A 183 2.69 3.29 -16.56
N VAL A 184 3.46 2.24 -16.81
CA VAL A 184 2.93 0.97 -17.32
C VAL A 184 2.33 0.16 -16.16
N GLN A 185 1.11 -0.32 -16.34
CA GLN A 185 0.48 -1.26 -15.41
C GLN A 185 0.98 -2.69 -15.68
N LEU A 186 1.32 -3.41 -14.62
CA LEU A 186 1.73 -4.81 -14.69
C LEU A 186 0.50 -5.71 -14.94
N PRO A 187 0.57 -6.62 -15.93
CA PRO A 187 -0.53 -7.54 -16.23
C PRO A 187 -0.59 -8.69 -15.23
N GLY A 188 -1.53 -9.62 -15.43
CA GLY A 188 -1.58 -10.90 -14.71
C GLY A 188 -2.44 -10.89 -13.46
N VAL A 189 -3.29 -9.89 -13.28
CA VAL A 189 -4.29 -9.86 -12.21
C VAL A 189 -5.31 -10.99 -12.39
N VAL A 190 -5.52 -11.78 -11.33
CA VAL A 190 -6.48 -12.89 -11.31
C VAL A 190 -7.07 -13.05 -9.91
N GLY A 191 -8.29 -13.58 -9.83
CA GLY A 191 -8.94 -13.84 -8.54
C GLY A 191 -9.06 -12.57 -7.69
N ASP A 192 -8.77 -12.70 -6.40
CA ASP A 192 -8.91 -11.60 -5.44
C ASP A 192 -7.97 -10.40 -5.72
N GLU A 193 -6.85 -10.59 -6.42
CA GLU A 193 -5.94 -9.48 -6.79
C GLU A 193 -6.46 -8.67 -7.98
N ALA A 194 -7.37 -9.25 -8.78
CA ALA A 194 -8.05 -8.49 -9.83
C ALA A 194 -9.00 -7.45 -9.25
N GLU A 195 -9.69 -7.80 -8.17
CA GLU A 195 -10.55 -6.86 -7.45
C GLU A 195 -9.76 -5.63 -6.95
N ASN A 196 -8.55 -5.85 -6.44
CA ASN A 196 -7.70 -4.75 -5.97
C ASN A 196 -7.15 -3.86 -7.11
N ALA A 197 -7.40 -4.21 -8.38
CA ALA A 197 -6.86 -3.54 -9.55
C ALA A 197 -7.92 -3.02 -10.54
N ASP A 198 -9.21 -3.31 -10.36
CA ASP A 198 -10.27 -3.09 -11.37
C ASP A 198 -11.07 -1.77 -11.23
N ALA A 199 -10.63 -0.88 -10.34
CA ALA A 199 -11.14 0.48 -10.16
C ALA A 199 -12.64 0.57 -9.78
N ASP A 200 -13.15 -0.44 -9.09
CA ASP A 200 -14.46 -0.41 -8.46
C ASP A 200 -14.39 -0.03 -6.96
N LEU A 201 -15.52 -0.12 -6.23
CA LEU A 201 -15.60 0.27 -4.81
C LEU A 201 -15.39 -0.90 -3.83
N THR A 202 -14.96 -2.05 -4.30
CA THR A 202 -14.73 -3.24 -3.51
C THR A 202 -13.25 -3.59 -3.54
N PHE A 203 -12.68 -3.90 -2.39
CA PHE A 203 -11.28 -4.30 -2.27
C PHE A 203 -11.20 -5.57 -1.43
N ILE A 204 -10.20 -6.41 -1.70
CA ILE A 204 -9.94 -7.61 -0.91
C ILE A 204 -8.77 -7.39 0.03
N SER A 205 -8.98 -7.71 1.31
CA SER A 205 -7.91 -7.79 2.30
C SER A 205 -8.02 -9.12 3.03
N ARG A 206 -7.02 -9.98 2.85
CA ARG A 206 -6.94 -11.29 3.50
C ARG A 206 -5.50 -11.68 3.78
N THR A 207 -5.32 -12.77 4.54
CA THR A 207 -3.99 -13.34 4.78
C THR A 207 -3.33 -13.72 3.46
N GLN A 208 -2.08 -13.33 3.30
CA GLN A 208 -1.28 -13.63 2.12
C GLN A 208 -1.04 -15.14 1.98
N ASP A 209 -1.06 -15.63 0.74
CA ASP A 209 -0.75 -17.00 0.37
C ASP A 209 -0.12 -17.04 -1.05
N GLY A 210 -0.01 -18.22 -1.65
CA GLY A 210 0.60 -18.34 -2.98
C GLY A 210 -0.21 -17.71 -4.13
N SER A 211 -1.44 -17.29 -3.87
CA SER A 211 -2.38 -16.73 -4.85
C SER A 211 -2.73 -15.26 -4.60
N PHE A 212 -2.44 -14.73 -3.40
CA PHE A 212 -2.70 -13.34 -3.01
C PHE A 212 -1.57 -12.81 -2.14
N ASP A 213 -0.94 -11.72 -2.55
CA ASP A 213 0.11 -11.06 -1.77
C ASP A 213 -0.07 -9.55 -1.60
N ASP A 214 -1.19 -9.00 -2.08
CA ASP A 214 -1.57 -7.61 -1.86
C ASP A 214 -1.66 -7.26 -0.36
N LEU A 215 -1.27 -6.03 -0.04
CA LEU A 215 -1.36 -5.41 1.27
C LEU A 215 -2.27 -4.19 1.15
N VAL A 216 -3.36 -4.18 1.92
CA VAL A 216 -4.38 -3.12 1.85
C VAL A 216 -4.46 -2.38 3.18
N THR A 217 -4.51 -1.05 3.12
CA THR A 217 -4.85 -0.19 4.26
C THR A 217 -5.92 0.82 3.85
N TRP A 218 -6.63 1.36 4.82
CA TRP A 218 -7.70 2.32 4.57
C TRP A 218 -7.79 3.38 5.66
N VAL A 219 -8.41 4.50 5.30
CA VAL A 219 -8.74 5.57 6.25
C VAL A 219 -10.07 5.23 6.91
N VAL A 220 -10.09 5.11 8.23
CA VAL A 220 -11.33 4.85 8.98
C VAL A 220 -12.13 6.16 9.12
N PRO A 221 -13.42 6.20 8.70
CA PRO A 221 -14.20 7.43 8.66
C PRO A 221 -14.32 8.13 10.02
N SER A 222 -14.58 7.35 11.09
CA SER A 222 -14.74 7.88 12.45
C SER A 222 -13.45 8.49 13.00
N ILE A 223 -12.30 7.87 12.73
CA ILE A 223 -10.98 8.38 13.14
C ILE A 223 -10.66 9.68 12.39
N LEU A 224 -10.89 9.71 11.07
CA LEU A 224 -10.70 10.91 10.25
C LEU A 224 -11.56 12.07 10.79
N LYS A 225 -12.86 11.85 10.95
CA LYS A 225 -13.81 12.85 11.44
C LYS A 225 -13.46 13.32 12.85
N SER A 226 -13.13 12.41 13.77
CA SER A 226 -12.74 12.75 15.14
C SER A 226 -11.49 13.65 15.19
N LYS A 227 -10.45 13.32 14.42
CA LYS A 227 -9.23 14.15 14.34
C LYS A 227 -9.53 15.52 13.71
N MET A 228 -10.41 15.57 12.72
CA MET A 228 -10.85 16.82 12.10
C MET A 228 -11.61 17.74 13.08
N VAL A 229 -12.48 17.18 13.92
CA VAL A 229 -13.14 17.93 15.01
C VAL A 229 -12.12 18.44 16.02
N ALA A 230 -11.17 17.59 16.45
CA ALA A 230 -10.12 17.99 17.38
C ALA A 230 -9.23 19.12 16.84
N ALA A 231 -9.03 19.18 15.52
CA ALA A 231 -8.32 20.26 14.83
C ALA A 231 -9.18 21.51 14.55
N GLY A 232 -10.46 21.53 14.98
CA GLY A 232 -11.39 22.63 14.71
C GLY A 232 -11.78 22.78 13.25
N ARG A 233 -11.57 21.75 12.42
CA ARG A 233 -11.95 21.75 11.00
C ARG A 233 -13.42 21.41 10.78
N LEU A 234 -13.95 20.57 11.65
CA LEU A 234 -15.38 20.22 11.72
C LEU A 234 -15.97 20.76 13.02
N PRO A 235 -17.26 21.16 13.02
CA PRO A 235 -17.97 21.55 14.23
C PRO A 235 -18.20 20.37 15.18
#